data_AF-A0A7V9Q2Z8-F1
#
_entry.id   AF-A0A7V9Q2Z8-F1
#
_cell.length_a   1.000
_cell.length_b   1.000
_cell.length_c   1.000
_cell.angle_alpha   90.00
_cell.angle_beta   90.00
_cell.angle_gamma   90.00
#
_symmetry.space_group_name_H-M   'P 1'
#
loop_
_entity.id
_entity.type
_entity.pdbx_description
1 polymer ?
#
loop_
_entity_poly.entity_id
_entity_poly.type
_entity_poly.pdbx_seq_one_letter_code
_entity_poly.pdbx_strand_id
1 'polypeptide(L)'
;VAHRALVRYDAYGELAGKQSISLALLDARRNGVVLSSIAHRDTARLYCKPITAGAGQQPLSPEEQEAVRLALQGNSESATLEL
;
A
#
# COMPACT_ATOMS: atom_id res chain seq x y z
N VAL A 1 14.64 3.46 1.77
CA VAL A 1 13.60 2.70 1.06
C VAL A 1 14.10 2.45 -0.36
N ALA A 2 14.22 1.19 -0.79
CA ALA A 2 14.74 0.82 -2.11
C ALA A 2 13.62 0.49 -3.12
N HIS A 3 12.50 -0.04 -2.64
CA HIS A 3 11.33 -0.37 -3.45
C HIS A 3 10.09 0.30 -2.85
N ARG A 4 9.25 0.91 -3.69
CA ARG A 4 8.01 1.55 -3.27
C ARG A 4 6.94 1.47 -4.35
N ALA A 5 5.69 1.33 -3.92
CA ALA A 5 4.52 1.48 -4.78
C ALA A 5 3.29 1.87 -3.95
N LEU A 6 2.42 2.66 -4.57
CA LEU A 6 1.16 3.13 -4.00
C LEU A 6 0.01 2.60 -4.86
N VAL A 7 -0.96 1.96 -4.23
CA VAL A 7 -2.22 1.55 -4.84
C VAL A 7 -3.32 2.41 -4.26
N ARG A 8 -4.07 3.11 -5.13
CA ARG A 8 -5.27 3.86 -4.75
C ARG A 8 -6.50 3.07 -5.14
N TYR A 9 -7.45 2.93 -4.22
CA TYR A 9 -8.65 2.15 -4.42
C TYR A 9 -9.84 2.73 -3.66
N ASP A 10 -11.01 2.17 -3.94
CA ASP A 10 -12.22 2.42 -3.20
C ASP A 10 -12.53 1.17 -2.38
N ALA A 11 -12.42 1.28 -1.05
CA ALA A 11 -12.61 0.16 -0.14
C ALA A 11 -14.10 -0.16 0.12
N TYR A 12 -15.01 0.75 -0.23
CA TYR A 12 -16.43 0.66 0.11
C TYR A 12 -17.34 0.65 -1.12
N GLY A 13 -16.81 0.87 -2.32
CA GLY A 13 -17.62 0.95 -3.55
C GLY A 13 -18.54 2.17 -3.58
N GLU A 14 -18.29 3.16 -2.74
CA GLU A 14 -19.06 4.40 -2.66
C GLU A 14 -18.56 5.37 -3.73
N LEU A 15 -19.48 6.02 -4.45
CA LEU A 15 -19.20 6.96 -5.54
C LEU A 15 -18.26 8.15 -5.19
N ALA A 16 -17.89 8.32 -3.92
CA ALA A 16 -17.07 9.40 -3.39
C ALA A 16 -15.55 9.12 -3.44
N GLY A 17 -15.03 8.70 -4.60
CA GLY A 17 -13.61 8.76 -4.93
C GLY A 17 -12.71 7.69 -4.29
N LYS A 18 -11.65 7.29 -5.02
CA LYS A 18 -10.60 6.37 -4.55
C LYS A 18 -9.72 7.02 -3.47
N GLN A 19 -10.28 7.16 -2.27
CA GLN A 19 -9.63 7.80 -1.12
C GLN A 19 -8.84 6.80 -0.26
N SER A 20 -9.04 5.50 -0.45
CA SER A 20 -8.26 4.48 0.26
C SER A 20 -6.94 4.21 -0.46
N ILE A 21 -5.91 3.89 0.32
CA ILE A 21 -4.55 3.65 -0.20
C ILE A 21 -3.89 2.46 0.46
N SER A 22 -3.01 1.78 -0.29
CA SER A 22 -2.03 0.82 0.21
C SER A 22 -0.65 1.21 -0.32
N LEU A 23 0.30 1.44 0.58
CA LEU A 23 1.66 1.88 0.30
C LEU A 23 2.66 0.83 0.80
N ALA A 24 3.39 0.22 -0.11
CA ALA A 24 4.49 -0.68 0.24
C ALA A 24 5.81 0.11 0.26
N LEU A 25 6.58 -0.02 1.35
CA LEU A 25 7.91 0.56 1.53
C LEU A 25 8.88 -0.54 1.94
N LEU A 26 9.74 -0.97 1.02
CA LEU A 26 10.66 -2.07 1.24
C LEU A 26 12.13 -1.63 1.04
N ASP A 27 13.02 -2.23 1.80
CA ASP A 27 14.48 -2.12 1.63
C ASP A 27 14.99 -3.01 0.48
N ALA A 28 16.28 -2.94 0.18
CA ALA A 28 16.89 -3.72 -0.90
C ALA A 28 16.86 -5.25 -0.65
N ARG A 29 16.60 -5.66 0.60
CA ARG A 29 16.43 -7.07 1.00
C ARG A 29 14.95 -7.48 0.99
N ARG A 30 14.06 -6.63 0.46
CA ARG A 30 12.60 -6.84 0.36
C ARG A 30 11.90 -6.92 1.72
N ASN A 31 12.51 -6.40 2.77
CA ASN A 31 11.89 -6.27 4.08
C ASN A 31 11.32 -4.86 4.24
N GLY A 32 10.28 -4.72 5.06
CA GLY A 32 9.72 -3.41 5.35
C GLY A 32 8.29 -3.52 5.84
N VAL A 33 7.44 -2.63 5.35
CA VAL A 33 6.05 -2.54 5.76
C VAL A 33 5.14 -2.26 4.58
N VAL A 34 3.88 -2.67 4.71
CA VAL A 34 2.77 -2.13 3.93
C VAL A 34 1.85 -1.33 4.87
N LEU A 35 1.56 -0.10 4.47
CA LEU A 35 0.67 0.81 5.17
C LEU A 35 -0.62 0.93 4.37
N SER A 36 -1.77 0.76 5.01
CA SER A 36 -3.06 0.94 4.36
C SER A 36 -3.91 1.95 5.11
N SER A 37 -4.48 2.89 4.36
CA SER A 37 -5.50 3.81 4.86
C SER A 37 -6.82 3.44 4.21
N ILE A 38 -7.77 3.01 5.03
CA ILE A 38 -9.14 2.74 4.61
C ILE A 38 -9.97 3.95 5.00
N ALA A 39 -10.28 4.78 4.01
CA ALA A 39 -11.02 6.02 4.19
C ALA A 39 -12.53 5.76 4.17
N HIS A 40 -13.22 6.30 5.16
CA HIS A 40 -14.67 6.42 5.25
C HIS A 40 -15.04 7.91 5.29
N ARG A 41 -16.33 8.26 5.19
CA ARG A 41 -16.80 9.67 5.08
C ARG A 41 -16.14 10.64 6.07
N ASP A 42 -16.09 10.29 7.35
CA ASP A 42 -15.59 11.17 8.42
C ASP A 42 -14.40 10.58 9.18
N THR A 43 -13.91 9.39 8.79
CA THR A 43 -12.85 8.68 9.52
C THR A 43 -11.93 7.95 8.56
N ALA A 44 -10.69 7.71 8.97
CA ALA A 44 -9.77 6.82 8.28
C ALA A 44 -9.19 5.82 9.27
N ARG A 45 -9.15 4.55 8.88
CA ARG A 45 -8.45 3.50 9.63
C ARG A 45 -7.10 3.26 9.00
N LEU A 46 -6.05 3.29 9.81
CA LEU A 46 -4.69 2.97 9.39
C LEU A 46 -4.29 1.58 9.86
N TYR A 47 -3.74 0.81 8.94
CA TYR A 47 -3.15 -0.50 9.19
C TYR A 47 -1.69 -0.50 8.78
N CYS A 48 -0.87 -1.22 9.52
CA CYS A 48 0.53 -1.42 9.20
C CYS A 48 0.84 -2.91 9.38
N LYS A 49 1.28 -3.57 8.30
CA LYS A 49 1.67 -4.98 8.34
C LYS A 49 3.14 -5.12 7.96
N PRO A 50 3.92 -5.88 8.74
CA PRO A 50 5.32 -6.12 8.41
C PRO A 50 5.45 -7.03 7.19
N ILE A 51 6.44 -6.73 6.35
CA ILE A 51 6.84 -7.51 5.19
C ILE A 51 8.24 -8.06 5.44
N THR A 52 8.39 -9.37 5.28
CA THR A 52 9.67 -10.08 5.40
C THR A 52 9.94 -10.81 4.09
N ALA A 53 11.09 -10.56 3.48
CA ALA A 53 11.50 -11.18 2.21
C ALA A 53 10.43 -11.08 1.09
N GLY A 54 9.67 -9.98 1.05
CA GLY A 54 8.62 -9.74 0.06
C GLY A 54 7.25 -10.38 0.37
N ALA A 55 7.08 -11.00 1.52
CA ALA A 55 5.81 -11.59 1.96
C ALA A 55 5.30 -10.96 3.26
N GLY A 56 3.98 -10.79 3.38
CA GLY A 56 3.37 -10.36 4.63
C GLY A 56 3.51 -11.44 5.70
N GLN A 57 3.87 -11.04 6.93
CA GLN A 57 3.84 -11.98 8.06
C GLN A 57 2.41 -12.34 8.49
N GLN A 58 1.45 -11.52 8.08
CA GLN A 58 0.01 -11.73 8.26
C GLN A 58 -0.67 -11.72 6.89
N PRO A 59 -1.87 -12.29 6.75
CA PRO A 59 -2.65 -12.19 5.52
C PRO A 59 -2.82 -10.73 5.09
N LEU A 60 -2.42 -10.47 3.85
CA LEU A 60 -2.56 -9.17 3.21
C LEU A 60 -3.89 -9.09 2.45
N SER A 61 -4.52 -7.93 2.41
CA SER A 61 -5.66 -7.66 1.51
C SER A 61 -5.19 -7.72 0.05
N PRO A 62 -6.11 -7.88 -0.92
CA PRO A 62 -5.76 -7.84 -2.34
C PRO A 62 -4.97 -6.58 -2.73
N GLU A 63 -5.33 -5.42 -2.20
CA GLU A 63 -4.69 -4.13 -2.49
C GLU A 63 -3.32 -3.99 -1.83
N GLU A 64 -3.15 -4.52 -0.62
CA GLU A 64 -1.84 -4.62 0.05
C GLU A 64 -0.90 -5.54 -0.73
N GLN A 65 -1.39 -6.71 -1.16
CA GLN A 65 -0.62 -7.66 -1.97
C GLN A 65 -0.19 -7.01 -3.29
N GLU A 66 -1.10 -6.29 -3.93
CA GLU A 66 -0.81 -5.57 -5.16
C GLU A 66 0.26 -4.49 -4.96
N ALA A 67 0.18 -3.72 -3.88
CA ALA A 67 1.20 -2.71 -3.57
C ALA A 67 2.59 -3.35 -3.38
N VAL A 68 2.67 -4.46 -2.64
CA VAL A 68 3.93 -5.21 -2.45
C VAL A 68 4.45 -5.74 -3.79
N ARG A 69 3.57 -6.33 -4.60
CA ARG A 69 3.91 -6.87 -5.93
C ARG A 69 4.48 -5.78 -6.84
N LEU A 70 3.83 -4.63 -6.93
CA LEU A 70 4.27 -3.49 -7.75
C LEU A 70 5.60 -2.93 -7.26
N ALA A 71 5.79 -2.78 -5.94
CA ALA A 71 7.05 -2.31 -5.37
C ALA A 71 8.22 -3.23 -5.77
N LEU A 72 8.01 -4.55 -5.70
CA LEU A 72 9.02 -5.55 -6.07
C LEU A 72 9.31 -5.62 -7.57
N GLN A 73 8.35 -5.22 -8.41
CA GLN A 73 8.53 -5.15 -9.87
C GLN A 73 9.27 -3.91 -10.34
N GLY A 74 9.48 -2.91 -9.48
CA GLY A 74 10.23 -1.69 -9.81
C GLY A 74 9.46 -0.70 -10.69
N ASN A 75 8.17 -0.95 -10.99
CA ASN A 75 7.30 0.01 -11.67
C ASN A 75 6.75 1.02 -10.67
N SER A 76 7.64 1.90 -10.18
CA SER A 76 7.24 3.12 -9.53
C SER A 76 6.85 4.12 -10.62
N GLU A 77 5.57 4.18 -11.02
CA GLU A 77 5.10 5.49 -11.49
C GLU A 77 5.33 6.45 -10.33
N SER A 78 6.13 7.47 -10.59
CA SER A 78 6.38 8.58 -9.68
C SER A 78 5.07 9.27 -9.35
N ALA A 79 4.31 8.73 -8.42
CA ALA A 79 3.38 9.52 -7.64
C ALA A 79 4.26 10.41 -6.76
N THR A 80 4.64 11.57 -7.30
CA THR A 80 5.11 12.70 -6.51
C THR A 80 4.14 12.84 -5.34
N LEU A 81 4.62 12.59 -4.13
CA LEU A 81 3.92 12.98 -2.92
C LEU A 81 4.01 14.50 -2.87
N GLU A 82 3.15 15.18 -3.63
CA GLU A 82 2.84 16.57 -3.34
C GLU A 82 2.01 16.55 -2.06
N LEU A 83 2.71 16.82 -0.94
CA LEU A 83 2.13 17.17 0.34
C LEU A 83 1.61 18.61 0.29
#